data_AF-A0AAN7RR60-F1
#
_entry.id   AF-A0AAN7RR60-F1
#
_cell.length_a   1.000
_cell.length_b   1.000
_cell.length_c   1.000
_cell.angle_alpha   90.00
_cell.angle_beta   90.00
_cell.angle_gamma   90.00
#
_symmetry.space_group_name_H-M   'P 1'
#
loop_
_entity.id
_entity.type
_entity.pdbx_description
1 polymer ?
#
loop_
_entity_poly.entity_id
_entity_poly.type
_entity_poly.pdbx_seq_one_letter_code
_entity_poly.pdbx_strand_id
1 'polypeptide(L)'
;MVASKLVLSLLVAALLLHVATTLKISAFNIKAFGDSKMSNQTVADIIVSILSEYDITLVQEVRDSDLSAVKKLMDQLNRASLHPYSFLDSIPLGRTSYKEQYLFIYRSDMVSVLGSYYYNDGCESCGTDTFSREPFIVKFSSPTTQVEEFVMVPLHAEPSSAADEIDALYDVYTNVVNKWATNNILFLGDFNADCSYVTSAQWPSIRLRSLDACEWLIPDSADTTVASTTNCAYDRIVACGTALRQDIEPGSATVNNFQKTFHLQSQDREAMCRGDAMCRRDAMCRRDAMCRRDAMFRRRRCRLRWGCFGMGAVALALSLLAVALPCPAAGTLRIGAFNIQAFGDTKMSNEEVAGIVVSILHRYDVALVQEVRDSDLSAVTRLMEELNSVSASPYDYEISVPLGRDNYKEMYLFIYRTDIVSVLDTYQYEDPQDVFSREPFILRVSAPRTKVEEFVLVPLHSAPHDAVAEIDALYDVYLAIISKWGTDNIMFLGDFNADCAYVQPSDWSAIRLRTSDVFKWLVPDDADTTVGKSDCAYDRIVVCGAKLKRSIVPNSAAIYDFQRAFQLEQEEALAVSDHYPVEVKLMA
;
A
#
# COMPACT_ATOMS: atom_id res chain seq x y z
N MET A 1 -31.18 10.04 40.37
CA MET A 1 -31.26 8.65 39.85
C MET A 1 -31.79 8.51 38.42
N VAL A 2 -32.51 9.48 37.85
CA VAL A 2 -33.04 9.38 36.47
C VAL A 2 -32.00 9.74 35.40
N ALA A 3 -31.15 10.74 35.65
CA ALA A 3 -30.12 11.18 34.70
C ALA A 3 -29.04 10.11 34.41
N SER A 4 -28.65 9.33 35.43
CA SER A 4 -27.64 8.27 35.28
C SER A 4 -28.14 7.08 34.44
N LYS A 5 -29.45 6.79 34.48
CA LYS A 5 -30.07 5.76 33.62
C LYS A 5 -30.15 6.21 32.16
N LEU A 6 -30.41 7.49 31.90
CA LEU A 6 -30.45 8.03 30.53
C LEU A 6 -29.06 8.03 29.88
N VAL A 7 -28.03 8.42 30.64
CA VAL A 7 -26.62 8.41 30.19
C VAL A 7 -26.14 6.98 29.93
N LEU A 8 -26.48 6.02 30.80
CA LEU A 8 -26.16 4.62 30.57
C LEU A 8 -26.91 4.04 29.36
N SER A 9 -28.16 4.45 29.14
CA SER A 9 -28.95 4.03 27.97
C SER A 9 -28.40 4.61 26.67
N LEU A 10 -27.90 5.86 26.69
CA LEU A 10 -27.23 6.50 25.56
C LEU A 10 -25.83 5.93 25.31
N LEU A 11 -25.09 5.55 26.34
CA LEU A 11 -23.80 4.86 26.21
C LEU A 11 -23.99 3.43 25.68
N VAL A 12 -25.02 2.71 26.13
CA VAL A 12 -25.38 1.40 25.59
C VAL A 12 -25.90 1.53 24.15
N ALA A 13 -26.69 2.55 23.84
CA ALA A 13 -27.12 2.82 22.46
C ALA A 13 -25.96 3.27 21.55
N ALA A 14 -24.98 4.02 22.07
CA ALA A 14 -23.76 4.41 21.35
C ALA A 14 -22.79 3.22 21.18
N LEU A 15 -22.71 2.31 22.15
CA LEU A 15 -22.00 1.02 21.99
C LEU A 15 -22.71 0.08 21.01
N LEU A 16 -24.03 0.23 20.83
CA LEU A 16 -24.85 -0.57 19.90
C LEU A 16 -24.99 0.05 18.51
N LEU A 17 -24.52 1.29 18.29
CA LEU A 17 -24.35 1.89 16.96
C LEU A 17 -22.93 1.65 16.44
N HIS A 18 -22.54 0.38 16.27
CA HIS A 18 -21.65 0.09 15.14
C HIS A 18 -22.51 0.26 13.89
N VAL A 19 -22.49 1.47 13.31
CA VAL A 19 -22.99 1.63 11.94
C VAL A 19 -21.95 0.94 11.07
N ALA A 20 -22.15 -0.35 10.80
CA ALA A 20 -21.39 -1.03 9.76
C ALA A 20 -21.58 -0.22 8.48
N THR A 21 -20.50 0.33 7.94
CA THR A 21 -20.56 1.07 6.69
C THR A 21 -20.44 0.05 5.56
N THR A 22 -21.24 0.26 4.52
CA THR A 22 -21.23 -0.63 3.36
C THR A 22 -20.00 -0.36 2.53
N LEU A 23 -19.19 -1.40 2.26
CA LEU A 23 -18.05 -1.32 1.37
C LEU A 23 -18.49 -1.65 -0.07
N LYS A 24 -18.22 -0.75 -1.02
CA LYS A 24 -18.48 -0.98 -2.45
C LYS A 24 -17.23 -1.51 -3.15
N ILE A 25 -17.33 -2.73 -3.67
CA ILE A 25 -16.24 -3.42 -4.38
C ILE A 25 -16.64 -3.60 -5.85
N SER A 26 -15.70 -3.41 -6.78
CA SER A 26 -15.90 -3.72 -8.20
C SER A 26 -14.70 -4.39 -8.85
N ALA A 27 -14.95 -5.04 -9.99
CA ALA A 27 -13.94 -5.43 -10.96
C ALA A 27 -14.30 -4.79 -12.31
N PHE A 28 -13.30 -4.25 -13.00
CA PHE A 28 -13.48 -3.53 -14.24
C PHE A 28 -12.34 -3.84 -15.22
N ASN A 29 -12.63 -4.64 -16.24
CA ASN A 29 -11.75 -4.75 -17.40
C ASN A 29 -11.84 -3.45 -18.23
N ILE A 30 -10.79 -2.62 -18.15
CA ILE A 30 -10.66 -1.43 -18.99
C ILE A 30 -9.76 -1.77 -20.17
N LYS A 31 -10.39 -2.19 -21.27
CA LYS A 31 -9.71 -2.61 -22.50
C LYS A 31 -8.45 -1.80 -22.83
N ALA A 32 -7.27 -2.42 -22.82
CA ALA A 32 -5.98 -1.77 -23.07
C ALA A 32 -5.82 -0.42 -22.32
N PHE A 33 -5.93 -0.44 -20.99
CA PHE A 33 -5.67 0.74 -20.15
C PHE A 33 -4.18 1.10 -20.19
N GLY A 34 -3.87 2.39 -20.35
CA GLY A 34 -2.50 2.89 -20.46
C GLY A 34 -2.49 4.34 -20.95
N ASP A 35 -1.31 4.84 -21.31
CA ASP A 35 -1.09 6.25 -21.65
C ASP A 35 -2.02 6.77 -22.76
N SER A 36 -2.17 6.02 -23.84
CA SER A 36 -3.04 6.39 -24.95
C SER A 36 -4.48 6.63 -24.48
N LYS A 37 -4.99 5.80 -23.56
CA LYS A 37 -6.32 5.94 -22.99
C LYS A 37 -6.42 7.14 -22.05
N MET A 38 -5.44 7.30 -21.17
CA MET A 38 -5.40 8.40 -20.20
C MET A 38 -5.03 9.75 -20.84
N SER A 39 -4.55 9.78 -22.08
CA SER A 39 -4.32 11.01 -22.85
C SER A 39 -5.62 11.67 -23.33
N ASN A 40 -6.69 10.89 -23.50
CA ASN A 40 -8.01 11.40 -23.88
C ASN A 40 -8.77 11.85 -22.64
N GLN A 41 -8.87 13.17 -22.44
CA GLN A 41 -9.47 13.75 -21.23
C GLN A 41 -10.92 13.30 -20.99
N THR A 42 -11.74 13.22 -22.04
CA THR A 42 -13.14 12.75 -21.90
C THR A 42 -13.21 11.32 -21.39
N VAL A 43 -12.33 10.43 -21.88
CA VAL A 43 -12.28 9.04 -21.44
C VAL A 43 -11.74 8.95 -20.01
N ALA A 44 -10.68 9.70 -19.71
CA ALA A 44 -10.12 9.77 -18.35
C ALA A 44 -11.15 10.27 -17.32
N ASP A 45 -11.91 11.33 -17.64
CA ASP A 45 -12.95 11.89 -16.76
C ASP A 45 -14.06 10.87 -16.47
N ILE A 46 -14.46 10.08 -17.48
CA ILE A 46 -15.45 9.00 -17.31
C ILE A 46 -14.89 7.88 -16.42
N ILE A 47 -13.64 7.44 -16.66
CA ILE A 47 -12.99 6.42 -15.84
C ILE A 47 -12.92 6.90 -14.38
N VAL A 48 -12.47 8.14 -14.13
CA VAL A 48 -12.41 8.73 -12.79
C VAL A 48 -13.80 8.78 -12.15
N SER A 49 -14.83 9.18 -12.91
CA SER A 49 -16.20 9.22 -12.41
C SER A 49 -16.69 7.83 -11.97
N ILE A 50 -16.46 6.80 -12.79
CA ILE A 50 -16.81 5.41 -12.46
C ILE A 50 -16.06 4.95 -11.21
N LEU A 51 -14.74 5.11 -11.18
CA LEU A 51 -13.91 4.61 -10.07
C LEU A 51 -14.21 5.31 -8.75
N SER A 52 -14.63 6.59 -8.79
CA SER A 52 -14.99 7.35 -7.58
C SER A 52 -16.22 6.82 -6.84
N GLU A 53 -17.00 5.93 -7.46
CA GLU A 53 -18.20 5.33 -6.86
C GLU A 53 -17.89 4.14 -5.93
N TYR A 54 -16.65 3.63 -5.94
CA TYR A 54 -16.27 2.39 -5.29
C TYR A 54 -15.16 2.60 -4.25
N ASP A 55 -15.21 1.84 -3.16
CA ASP A 55 -14.18 1.86 -2.14
C ASP A 55 -12.99 0.96 -2.49
N ILE A 56 -13.22 -0.12 -3.25
CA ILE A 56 -12.17 -0.95 -3.86
C ILE A 56 -12.56 -1.28 -5.30
N THR A 57 -11.64 -1.11 -6.25
CA THR A 57 -11.80 -1.53 -7.64
C THR A 57 -10.59 -2.33 -8.08
N LEU A 58 -10.82 -3.53 -8.61
CA LEU A 58 -9.87 -4.26 -9.43
C LEU A 58 -9.97 -3.73 -10.87
N VAL A 59 -8.88 -3.19 -11.40
CA VAL A 59 -8.73 -2.82 -12.82
C VAL A 59 -7.87 -3.86 -13.52
N GLN A 60 -8.31 -4.31 -14.69
CA GLN A 60 -7.65 -5.31 -15.53
C GLN A 60 -7.30 -4.72 -16.91
N GLU A 61 -6.49 -5.44 -17.69
CA GLU A 61 -5.89 -4.97 -18.95
C GLU A 61 -5.02 -3.71 -18.80
N VAL A 62 -4.38 -3.52 -17.64
CA VAL A 62 -3.41 -2.42 -17.43
C VAL A 62 -2.13 -2.72 -18.19
N ARG A 63 -1.77 -1.84 -19.11
CA ARG A 63 -0.57 -1.93 -19.96
C ARG A 63 0.26 -0.67 -19.74
N ASP A 64 0.90 -0.60 -18.58
CA ASP A 64 1.52 0.63 -18.07
C ASP A 64 2.73 0.31 -17.17
N SER A 65 3.76 -0.32 -17.74
CA SER A 65 4.89 -0.87 -16.96
C SER A 65 5.71 0.18 -16.19
N ASP A 66 5.63 1.47 -16.54
CA ASP A 66 6.28 2.58 -15.83
C ASP A 66 5.34 3.33 -14.87
N LEU A 67 4.09 2.87 -14.80
CA LEU A 67 2.99 3.41 -14.00
C LEU A 67 2.63 4.86 -14.34
N SER A 68 2.99 5.37 -15.51
CA SER A 68 2.74 6.76 -15.89
C SER A 68 1.24 7.05 -16.04
N ALA A 69 0.48 6.18 -16.71
CA ALA A 69 -0.97 6.28 -16.84
C ALA A 69 -1.69 6.07 -15.51
N VAL A 70 -1.22 5.12 -14.68
CA VAL A 70 -1.74 4.86 -13.33
C VAL A 70 -1.54 6.07 -12.43
N LYS A 71 -0.32 6.66 -12.38
CA LYS A 71 -0.05 7.89 -11.61
C LYS A 71 -0.96 9.02 -12.05
N LYS A 72 -1.12 9.22 -13.37
CA LYS A 72 -2.03 10.23 -13.91
C LYS A 72 -3.50 9.99 -13.51
N LEU A 73 -3.96 8.74 -13.53
CA LEU A 73 -5.29 8.36 -13.07
C LEU A 73 -5.48 8.67 -11.58
N MET A 74 -4.54 8.26 -10.74
CA MET A 74 -4.60 8.47 -9.29
C MET A 74 -4.57 9.96 -8.93
N ASP A 75 -3.78 10.78 -9.63
CA ASP A 75 -3.77 12.23 -9.47
C ASP A 75 -5.14 12.84 -9.79
N GLN A 76 -5.79 12.41 -10.88
CA GLN A 76 -7.11 12.92 -11.25
C GLN A 76 -8.20 12.44 -10.27
N LEU A 77 -8.15 11.17 -9.88
CA LEU A 77 -9.10 10.58 -8.92
C LEU A 77 -9.01 11.26 -7.55
N ASN A 78 -7.79 11.47 -7.03
CA ASN A 78 -7.57 12.14 -5.74
C ASN A 78 -7.87 13.65 -5.79
N ARG A 79 -7.84 14.29 -6.97
CA ARG A 79 -8.30 15.68 -7.12
C ARG A 79 -9.83 15.80 -7.20
N ALA A 80 -10.50 14.79 -7.77
CA ALA A 80 -11.93 14.78 -7.95
C ALA A 80 -12.70 14.26 -6.71
N SER A 81 -12.06 13.41 -5.90
CA SER A 81 -12.63 12.78 -4.71
C SER A 81 -12.33 13.57 -3.43
N LEU A 82 -13.25 13.50 -2.46
CA LEU A 82 -13.00 13.96 -1.08
C LEU A 82 -12.27 12.91 -0.22
N HIS A 83 -12.18 11.68 -0.73
CA HIS A 83 -11.56 10.54 -0.07
C HIS A 83 -10.20 10.22 -0.68
N PRO A 84 -9.19 9.88 0.14
CA PRO A 84 -7.88 9.49 -0.35
C PRO A 84 -7.93 8.09 -0.96
N TYR A 85 -7.54 7.99 -2.22
CA TYR A 85 -7.31 6.74 -2.93
C TYR A 85 -5.82 6.41 -2.97
N SER A 86 -5.52 5.15 -2.70
CA SER A 86 -4.22 4.51 -2.89
C SER A 86 -4.38 3.35 -3.88
N PHE A 87 -3.26 2.80 -4.35
CA PHE A 87 -3.30 1.68 -5.27
C PHE A 87 -2.22 0.64 -4.94
N LEU A 88 -2.38 -0.54 -5.51
CA LEU A 88 -1.41 -1.63 -5.51
C LEU A 88 -1.50 -2.34 -6.87
N ASP A 89 -0.40 -2.41 -7.60
CA ASP A 89 -0.32 -3.07 -8.89
C ASP A 89 0.49 -4.38 -8.83
N SER A 90 0.21 -5.27 -9.78
CA SER A 90 1.03 -6.44 -10.04
C SER A 90 2.18 -6.11 -11.00
N ILE A 91 3.16 -7.00 -11.08
CA ILE A 91 4.09 -7.03 -12.21
C ILE A 91 3.33 -7.30 -13.53
N PRO A 92 3.93 -7.03 -14.70
CA PRO A 92 3.34 -7.43 -15.98
C PRO A 92 3.28 -8.96 -16.14
N LEU A 93 2.07 -9.51 -16.29
CA LEU A 93 1.75 -10.94 -16.40
C LEU A 93 1.24 -11.29 -17.81
N GLY A 94 1.44 -12.52 -18.27
CA GLY A 94 1.02 -12.96 -19.62
C GLY A 94 1.99 -13.95 -20.25
N ARG A 95 1.53 -15.01 -20.92
CA ARG A 95 2.43 -15.99 -21.56
C ARG A 95 3.26 -15.48 -22.74
N THR A 96 2.92 -14.32 -23.29
CA THR A 96 3.56 -13.77 -24.50
C THR A 96 4.22 -12.43 -24.21
N SER A 97 4.78 -11.79 -25.25
CA SER A 97 5.25 -10.40 -25.14
C SER A 97 4.10 -9.41 -24.87
N TYR A 98 2.85 -9.83 -25.09
CA TYR A 98 1.68 -9.09 -24.64
C TYR A 98 1.45 -9.40 -23.16
N LYS A 99 1.78 -8.41 -22.32
CA LYS A 99 1.67 -8.47 -20.86
C LYS A 99 0.67 -7.43 -20.35
N GLU A 100 0.02 -7.75 -19.24
CA GLU A 100 -0.98 -6.93 -18.55
C GLU A 100 -0.75 -6.98 -17.04
N GLN A 101 -1.21 -5.96 -16.32
CA GLN A 101 -1.14 -5.88 -14.86
C GLN A 101 -2.55 -5.91 -14.26
N TYR A 102 -2.66 -6.45 -13.05
CA TYR A 102 -3.78 -6.22 -12.16
C TYR A 102 -3.50 -4.96 -11.33
N LEU A 103 -4.49 -4.09 -11.21
CA LEU A 103 -4.38 -2.87 -10.41
C LEU A 103 -5.54 -2.79 -9.43
N PHE A 104 -5.23 -2.85 -8.14
CA PHE A 104 -6.20 -2.57 -7.08
C PHE A 104 -6.15 -1.09 -6.73
N ILE A 105 -7.26 -0.38 -6.91
CA ILE A 105 -7.45 1.01 -6.46
C ILE A 105 -8.39 0.96 -5.27
N TYR A 106 -8.02 1.57 -4.15
CA TYR A 106 -8.81 1.52 -2.94
C TYR A 106 -8.75 2.80 -2.12
N ARG A 107 -9.81 3.05 -1.37
CA ARG A 107 -9.89 4.14 -0.40
C ARG A 107 -9.09 3.82 0.84
N SER A 108 -7.99 4.53 1.04
CA SER A 108 -7.07 4.29 2.18
C SER A 108 -7.62 4.78 3.51
N ASP A 109 -8.73 5.52 3.51
CA ASP A 109 -9.52 5.86 4.70
C ASP A 109 -10.53 4.76 5.09
N MET A 110 -10.81 3.79 4.21
CA MET A 110 -11.80 2.73 4.43
C MET A 110 -11.17 1.35 4.64
N VAL A 111 -10.09 1.05 3.91
CA VAL A 111 -9.44 -0.27 3.94
C VAL A 111 -7.91 -0.15 3.91
N SER A 112 -7.23 -1.20 4.36
CA SER A 112 -5.77 -1.34 4.24
C SER A 112 -5.38 -2.70 3.69
N VAL A 113 -4.32 -2.76 2.88
CA VAL A 113 -3.81 -4.02 2.33
C VAL A 113 -2.91 -4.70 3.36
N LEU A 114 -3.34 -5.80 3.97
CA LEU A 114 -2.56 -6.55 4.95
C LEU A 114 -1.36 -7.32 4.36
N GLY A 115 -1.44 -7.66 3.07
CA GLY A 115 -0.38 -8.34 2.33
C GLY A 115 -0.86 -8.85 0.98
N SER A 116 0.08 -9.20 0.12
CA SER A 116 -0.19 -9.76 -1.20
C SER A 116 0.82 -10.85 -1.58
N TYR A 117 0.47 -11.69 -2.55
CA TYR A 117 1.38 -12.66 -3.16
C TYR A 117 0.84 -13.14 -4.51
N TYR A 118 1.71 -13.73 -5.33
CA TYR A 118 1.33 -14.38 -6.58
C TYR A 118 1.03 -15.85 -6.36
N TYR A 119 -0.06 -16.34 -6.92
CA TYR A 119 -0.27 -17.77 -7.03
C TYR A 119 0.65 -18.34 -8.11
N ASN A 120 1.48 -19.32 -7.74
CA ASN A 120 2.37 -20.02 -8.65
C ASN A 120 1.96 -21.49 -8.69
N ASP A 121 1.44 -21.94 -9.82
CA ASP A 121 1.02 -23.32 -10.07
C ASP A 121 2.04 -24.13 -10.89
N GLY A 122 3.18 -23.53 -11.24
CA GLY A 122 4.24 -24.23 -11.92
C GLY A 122 5.08 -23.35 -12.85
N CYS A 123 5.71 -24.02 -13.81
CA CYS A 123 6.70 -23.44 -14.69
C CYS A 123 6.06 -23.12 -16.06
N GLU A 124 6.02 -21.84 -16.44
CA GLU A 124 5.55 -21.38 -17.76
C GLU A 124 6.29 -22.09 -18.92
N SER A 125 7.62 -22.19 -18.85
CA SER A 125 8.45 -22.79 -19.90
C SER A 125 8.33 -24.32 -20.00
N CYS A 126 7.76 -24.95 -18.97
CA CYS A 126 7.57 -26.39 -18.86
C CYS A 126 6.16 -26.82 -19.30
N GLY A 127 5.25 -25.86 -19.54
CA GLY A 127 3.87 -26.11 -19.98
C GLY A 127 2.98 -26.71 -18.90
N THR A 128 3.35 -26.58 -17.62
CA THR A 128 2.54 -27.05 -16.47
C THR A 128 1.73 -25.93 -15.83
N ASP A 129 1.95 -24.68 -16.26
CA ASP A 129 1.22 -23.50 -15.80
C ASP A 129 -0.20 -23.48 -16.39
N THR A 130 -1.20 -23.22 -15.55
CA THR A 130 -2.61 -23.15 -15.95
C THR A 130 -3.01 -21.74 -16.32
N PHE A 131 -2.52 -20.74 -15.61
CA PHE A 131 -2.97 -19.35 -15.72
C PHE A 131 -2.15 -18.56 -16.73
N SER A 132 -2.80 -17.98 -17.74
CA SER A 132 -2.11 -17.05 -18.63
C SER A 132 -1.60 -15.80 -17.92
N ARG A 133 -2.32 -15.37 -16.87
CA ARG A 133 -1.99 -14.26 -15.97
C ARG A 133 -2.24 -14.71 -14.53
N GLU A 134 -1.16 -15.01 -13.82
CA GLU A 134 -1.16 -15.55 -12.47
C GLU A 134 -1.96 -14.66 -11.51
N PRO A 135 -2.90 -15.22 -10.71
CA PRO A 135 -3.66 -14.43 -9.74
C PRO A 135 -2.73 -13.67 -8.77
N PHE A 136 -2.84 -12.34 -8.77
CA PHE A 136 -2.19 -11.45 -7.80
C PHE A 136 -3.10 -11.25 -6.58
N ILE A 137 -2.89 -12.08 -5.57
CA ILE A 137 -3.81 -12.24 -4.44
C ILE A 137 -3.53 -11.16 -3.39
N VAL A 138 -4.57 -10.46 -2.94
CA VAL A 138 -4.45 -9.34 -2.00
C VAL A 138 -5.37 -9.53 -0.80
N LYS A 139 -4.82 -9.47 0.42
CA LYS A 139 -5.59 -9.49 1.67
C LYS A 139 -5.88 -8.06 2.12
N PHE A 140 -7.14 -7.76 2.37
CA PHE A 140 -7.59 -6.47 2.89
C PHE A 140 -8.07 -6.59 4.34
N SER A 141 -7.84 -5.51 5.09
CA SER A 141 -8.56 -5.23 6.32
C SER A 141 -9.60 -4.14 6.06
N SER A 142 -10.83 -4.38 6.49
CA SER A 142 -11.93 -3.41 6.48
C SER A 142 -12.55 -3.33 7.87
N PRO A 143 -12.10 -2.41 8.73
CA PRO A 143 -12.57 -2.32 10.12
C PRO A 143 -14.02 -1.82 10.25
N THR A 144 -14.69 -1.59 9.13
CA THR A 144 -16.03 -0.98 9.07
C THR A 144 -17.12 -1.94 8.59
N THR A 145 -16.74 -3.11 8.05
CA THR A 145 -17.63 -4.22 7.69
C THR A 145 -17.64 -5.29 8.78
N GLN A 146 -18.60 -6.23 8.77
CA GLN A 146 -18.60 -7.31 9.77
C GLN A 146 -17.44 -8.29 9.54
N VAL A 147 -17.07 -8.50 8.28
CA VAL A 147 -15.85 -9.22 7.91
C VAL A 147 -14.69 -8.23 7.91
N GLU A 148 -13.95 -8.20 9.02
CA GLU A 148 -12.83 -7.28 9.21
C GLU A 148 -11.61 -7.60 8.32
N GLU A 149 -11.49 -8.84 7.85
CA GLU A 149 -10.43 -9.28 6.95
C GLU A 149 -10.97 -10.22 5.87
N PHE A 150 -10.68 -9.91 4.61
CA PHE A 150 -11.03 -10.74 3.46
C PHE A 150 -9.93 -10.70 2.40
N VAL A 151 -9.97 -11.65 1.48
CA VAL A 151 -8.99 -11.81 0.40
C VAL A 151 -9.66 -11.55 -0.94
N MET A 152 -9.02 -10.80 -1.82
CA MET A 152 -9.43 -10.63 -3.20
C MET A 152 -8.46 -11.36 -4.12
N VAL A 153 -9.02 -12.20 -5.00
CA VAL A 153 -8.28 -12.99 -5.99
C VAL A 153 -8.73 -12.54 -7.38
N PRO A 154 -7.87 -11.82 -8.13
CA PRO A 154 -8.22 -11.39 -9.47
C PRO A 154 -8.02 -12.53 -10.47
N LEU A 155 -8.88 -12.58 -11.49
CA LEU A 155 -8.63 -13.39 -12.69
C LEU A 155 -9.09 -12.61 -13.93
N HIS A 156 -8.17 -12.41 -14.87
CA HIS A 156 -8.48 -12.07 -16.26
C HIS A 156 -8.16 -13.30 -17.11
N ALA A 157 -9.16 -14.13 -17.39
CA ALA A 157 -8.92 -15.46 -17.96
C ALA A 157 -8.55 -15.39 -19.44
N GLU A 158 -7.65 -16.25 -19.92
CA GLU A 158 -7.40 -16.39 -21.36
C GLU A 158 -8.65 -16.99 -22.05
N PRO A 159 -9.23 -16.34 -23.08
CA PRO A 159 -10.51 -16.77 -23.63
C PRO A 159 -10.56 -18.24 -24.12
N SER A 160 -9.44 -18.74 -24.67
CA SER A 160 -9.34 -20.13 -25.14
C SER A 160 -9.18 -21.15 -24.02
N SER A 161 -8.84 -20.71 -22.81
CA SER A 161 -8.53 -21.56 -21.64
C SER A 161 -9.42 -21.20 -20.44
N ALA A 162 -10.49 -20.42 -20.66
CA ALA A 162 -11.30 -19.84 -19.60
C ALA A 162 -11.86 -20.90 -18.64
N ALA A 163 -12.38 -22.01 -19.17
CA ALA A 163 -12.93 -23.09 -18.33
C ALA A 163 -11.86 -23.71 -17.41
N ASP A 164 -10.64 -23.89 -17.90
CA ASP A 164 -9.54 -24.50 -17.15
C ASP A 164 -9.00 -23.54 -16.08
N GLU A 165 -8.83 -22.25 -16.41
CA GLU A 165 -8.39 -21.23 -15.46
C GLU A 165 -9.44 -20.99 -14.34
N ILE A 166 -10.73 -20.98 -14.67
CA ILE A 166 -11.80 -20.87 -13.66
C ILE A 166 -11.83 -22.12 -12.76
N ASP A 167 -11.62 -23.32 -13.32
CA ASP A 167 -11.53 -24.53 -12.50
C ASP A 167 -10.34 -24.47 -11.52
N ALA A 168 -9.18 -24.01 -12.00
CA ALA A 168 -7.96 -23.88 -11.20
C ALA A 168 -8.08 -22.85 -10.06
N LEU A 169 -9.05 -21.92 -10.10
CA LEU A 169 -9.34 -21.06 -8.94
C LEU A 169 -9.77 -21.85 -7.70
N TYR A 170 -10.24 -23.10 -7.85
CA TYR A 170 -10.44 -24.00 -6.71
C TYR A 170 -9.11 -24.30 -5.99
N ASP A 171 -8.04 -24.52 -6.74
CA ASP A 171 -6.72 -24.78 -6.16
C ASP A 171 -6.18 -23.51 -5.50
N VAL A 172 -6.45 -22.34 -6.10
CA VAL A 172 -6.18 -21.03 -5.49
C VAL A 172 -6.94 -20.86 -4.16
N TYR A 173 -8.23 -21.23 -4.11
CA TYR A 173 -9.02 -21.23 -2.87
C TYR A 173 -8.32 -22.03 -1.78
N THR A 174 -7.90 -23.26 -2.08
CA THR A 174 -7.21 -24.11 -1.09
C THR A 174 -5.87 -23.51 -0.66
N ASN A 175 -5.13 -22.89 -1.59
CA ASN A 175 -3.86 -22.24 -1.31
C ASN A 175 -4.03 -21.06 -0.34
N VAL A 176 -5.01 -20.19 -0.58
CA VAL A 176 -5.31 -19.05 0.29
C VAL A 176 -5.71 -19.53 1.70
N VAL A 177 -6.60 -20.52 1.78
CA VAL A 177 -7.02 -21.12 3.05
C VAL A 177 -5.82 -21.66 3.82
N ASN A 178 -4.91 -22.38 3.15
CA ASN A 178 -3.73 -22.94 3.80
C ASN A 178 -2.71 -21.86 4.21
N LYS A 179 -2.49 -20.84 3.36
CA LYS A 179 -1.48 -19.80 3.59
C LYS A 179 -1.88 -18.79 4.66
N TRP A 180 -3.14 -18.37 4.66
CA TRP A 180 -3.63 -17.28 5.50
C TRP A 180 -4.70 -17.67 6.51
N ALA A 181 -5.02 -18.97 6.61
CA ALA A 181 -6.00 -19.51 7.56
C ALA A 181 -7.36 -18.79 7.50
N THR A 182 -7.77 -18.33 6.32
CA THR A 182 -9.03 -17.64 6.08
C THR A 182 -9.74 -18.21 4.86
N ASN A 183 -11.06 -18.31 4.94
CA ASN A 183 -11.91 -18.72 3.83
C ASN A 183 -12.82 -17.59 3.31
N ASN A 184 -12.68 -16.37 3.85
CA ASN A 184 -13.36 -15.16 3.38
C ASN A 184 -12.67 -14.63 2.12
N ILE A 185 -13.07 -15.15 0.96
CA ILE A 185 -12.37 -14.92 -0.31
C ILE A 185 -13.38 -14.43 -1.35
N LEU A 186 -13.06 -13.31 -2.01
CA LEU A 186 -13.73 -12.80 -3.20
C LEU A 186 -12.86 -13.12 -4.42
N PHE A 187 -13.34 -13.99 -5.30
CA PHE A 187 -12.81 -14.10 -6.66
C PHE A 187 -13.55 -13.12 -7.56
N LEU A 188 -12.83 -12.31 -8.33
CA LEU A 188 -13.45 -11.31 -9.18
C LEU A 188 -12.62 -10.94 -10.41
N GLY A 189 -13.29 -10.51 -11.47
CA GLY A 189 -12.65 -10.11 -12.74
C GLY A 189 -13.36 -10.66 -13.98
N ASP A 190 -12.78 -10.36 -15.14
CA ASP A 190 -13.18 -10.92 -16.43
C ASP A 190 -12.73 -12.38 -16.56
N PHE A 191 -13.63 -13.29 -16.21
CA PHE A 191 -13.36 -14.72 -16.26
C PHE A 191 -13.59 -15.30 -17.66
N ASN A 192 -14.04 -14.50 -18.64
CA ASN A 192 -14.57 -15.01 -19.90
C ASN A 192 -15.60 -16.14 -19.69
N ALA A 193 -16.38 -16.06 -18.61
CA ALA A 193 -17.19 -17.16 -18.06
C ALA A 193 -18.55 -17.38 -18.75
N ASP A 194 -18.67 -17.20 -20.06
CA ASP A 194 -19.94 -17.43 -20.76
C ASP A 194 -19.74 -17.61 -22.28
N CYS A 195 -20.85 -17.73 -23.01
CA CYS A 195 -20.92 -17.71 -24.46
C CYS A 195 -20.05 -18.81 -25.09
N SER A 196 -19.14 -18.45 -25.99
CA SER A 196 -18.30 -19.43 -26.70
C SER A 196 -17.11 -19.92 -25.87
N TYR A 197 -16.78 -19.25 -24.77
CA TYR A 197 -15.58 -19.53 -23.98
C TYR A 197 -15.85 -20.55 -22.87
N VAL A 198 -16.99 -20.41 -22.18
CA VAL A 198 -17.46 -21.39 -21.20
C VAL A 198 -18.90 -21.76 -21.51
N THR A 199 -19.10 -22.98 -22.01
CA THR A 199 -20.41 -23.49 -22.39
C THR A 199 -21.13 -24.14 -21.21
N SER A 200 -22.46 -24.28 -21.29
CA SER A 200 -23.26 -24.94 -20.25
C SER A 200 -22.82 -26.38 -19.92
N ALA A 201 -22.17 -27.05 -20.87
CA ALA A 201 -21.66 -28.41 -20.68
C ALA A 201 -20.35 -28.46 -19.85
N GLN A 202 -19.61 -27.35 -19.75
CA GLN A 202 -18.35 -27.26 -19.00
C GLN A 202 -18.59 -26.84 -17.54
N TRP A 203 -19.70 -26.16 -17.22
CA TRP A 203 -19.98 -25.75 -15.83
C TRP A 203 -19.93 -26.88 -14.79
N PRO A 204 -20.43 -28.10 -15.07
CA PRO A 204 -20.35 -29.20 -14.11
C PRO A 204 -18.92 -29.68 -13.80
N SER A 205 -17.93 -29.41 -14.68
CA SER A 205 -16.54 -29.79 -14.44
C SER A 205 -15.73 -28.72 -13.69
N ILE A 206 -16.26 -27.51 -13.53
CA ILE A 206 -15.59 -26.41 -12.83
C ILE A 206 -15.82 -26.56 -11.32
N ARG A 207 -14.77 -26.92 -10.58
CA ARG A 207 -14.82 -27.18 -9.13
C ARG A 207 -15.27 -25.96 -8.33
N LEU A 208 -14.80 -24.76 -8.68
CA LEU A 208 -15.24 -23.53 -8.00
C LEU A 208 -16.76 -23.28 -8.16
N ARG A 209 -17.37 -23.72 -9.27
CA ARG A 209 -18.80 -23.55 -9.54
C ARG A 209 -19.68 -24.42 -8.64
N SER A 210 -19.19 -25.59 -8.28
CA SER A 210 -19.90 -26.59 -7.46
C SER A 210 -19.50 -26.56 -5.99
N LEU A 211 -18.60 -25.66 -5.59
CA LEU A 211 -18.13 -25.54 -4.21
C LEU A 211 -19.19 -24.87 -3.33
N ASP A 212 -19.83 -25.64 -2.43
CA ASP A 212 -20.88 -25.17 -1.50
C ASP A 212 -20.43 -24.01 -0.58
N ALA A 213 -19.12 -23.88 -0.37
CA ALA A 213 -18.53 -22.80 0.42
C ALA A 213 -18.55 -21.45 -0.32
N CYS A 214 -18.85 -21.45 -1.62
CA CYS A 214 -18.82 -20.29 -2.50
C CYS A 214 -20.18 -20.00 -3.14
N GLU A 215 -20.43 -18.73 -3.43
CA GLU A 215 -21.63 -18.23 -4.06
C GLU A 215 -21.26 -17.32 -5.23
N TRP A 216 -21.82 -17.59 -6.41
CA TRP A 216 -21.63 -16.78 -7.60
C TRP A 216 -22.64 -15.62 -7.59
N LEU A 217 -22.15 -14.42 -7.30
CA LEU A 217 -23.00 -13.25 -7.09
C LEU A 217 -23.50 -12.65 -8.40
N ILE A 218 -22.70 -12.75 -9.47
CA ILE A 218 -23.11 -12.35 -10.83
C ILE A 218 -23.69 -13.58 -11.55
N PRO A 219 -24.99 -13.59 -11.88
CA PRO A 219 -25.65 -14.75 -12.48
C PRO A 219 -25.28 -14.93 -13.95
N ASP A 220 -25.42 -16.14 -14.48
CA ASP A 220 -25.20 -16.43 -15.92
C ASP A 220 -26.16 -15.66 -16.84
N SER A 221 -27.25 -15.12 -16.31
CA SER A 221 -28.20 -14.30 -17.08
C SER A 221 -27.77 -12.83 -17.20
N ALA A 222 -26.67 -12.43 -16.56
CA ALA A 222 -26.16 -11.06 -16.64
C ALA A 222 -25.50 -10.77 -17.99
N ASP A 223 -25.58 -9.53 -18.45
CA ASP A 223 -24.74 -9.02 -19.53
C ASP A 223 -23.69 -8.10 -18.94
N THR A 224 -22.43 -8.52 -18.96
CA THR A 224 -21.31 -7.70 -18.46
C THR A 224 -20.58 -6.98 -19.59
N THR A 225 -21.05 -7.12 -20.83
CA THR A 225 -20.39 -6.57 -22.01
C THR A 225 -20.92 -5.20 -22.40
N VAL A 226 -20.07 -4.40 -23.04
CA VAL A 226 -20.39 -3.04 -23.51
C VAL A 226 -20.92 -3.04 -24.95
N ALA A 227 -20.66 -4.12 -25.69
CA ALA A 227 -21.02 -4.26 -27.09
C ALA A 227 -22.50 -4.67 -27.22
N SER A 228 -23.26 -3.94 -28.05
CA SER A 228 -24.71 -4.18 -28.23
C SER A 228 -25.05 -5.46 -29.01
N THR A 229 -24.04 -6.24 -29.38
CA THR A 229 -24.16 -7.48 -30.16
C THR A 229 -23.83 -8.71 -29.33
N THR A 230 -23.37 -8.52 -28.10
CA THR A 230 -23.04 -9.60 -27.16
C THR A 230 -24.00 -9.50 -25.97
N ASN A 231 -24.26 -10.65 -25.36
CA ASN A 231 -25.03 -10.78 -24.13
C ASN A 231 -24.39 -11.95 -23.37
N CYS A 232 -23.33 -11.63 -22.64
CA CYS A 232 -22.45 -12.62 -22.03
C CYS A 232 -22.08 -12.20 -20.61
N ALA A 233 -22.13 -13.14 -19.66
CA ALA A 233 -21.70 -12.96 -18.29
C ALA A 233 -20.20 -13.28 -18.14
N TYR A 234 -19.33 -12.49 -18.76
CA TYR A 234 -17.88 -12.73 -18.72
C TYR A 234 -17.28 -12.36 -17.36
N ASP A 235 -17.63 -11.18 -16.84
CA ASP A 235 -17.13 -10.65 -15.58
C ASP A 235 -17.92 -11.25 -14.41
N ARG A 236 -17.21 -11.70 -13.38
CA ARG A 236 -17.82 -12.44 -12.27
C ARG A 236 -17.34 -11.91 -10.93
N ILE A 237 -18.19 -12.13 -9.92
CA ILE A 237 -17.82 -12.01 -8.51
C ILE A 237 -18.31 -13.28 -7.83
N VAL A 238 -17.41 -13.98 -7.16
CA VAL A 238 -17.67 -15.21 -6.42
C VAL A 238 -17.21 -15.02 -4.99
N ALA A 239 -18.13 -15.14 -4.03
CA ALA A 239 -17.85 -14.98 -2.61
C ALA A 239 -17.81 -16.32 -1.89
N CYS A 240 -16.71 -16.59 -1.20
CA CYS A 240 -16.48 -17.81 -0.45
C CYS A 240 -16.37 -17.50 1.06
N GLY A 241 -16.77 -18.48 1.88
CA GLY A 241 -16.77 -18.36 3.33
C GLY A 241 -18.12 -17.88 3.86
N THR A 242 -18.56 -18.47 4.97
CA THR A 242 -19.89 -18.18 5.53
C THR A 242 -20.01 -16.76 6.06
N ALA A 243 -18.98 -16.24 6.73
CA ALA A 243 -18.99 -14.88 7.26
C ALA A 243 -19.06 -13.84 6.13
N LEU A 244 -18.21 -13.97 5.11
CA LEU A 244 -18.22 -13.06 3.96
C LEU A 244 -19.57 -13.08 3.23
N ARG A 245 -20.13 -14.27 2.97
CA ARG A 245 -21.46 -14.37 2.31
C ARG A 245 -22.59 -13.75 3.13
N GLN A 246 -22.52 -13.84 4.46
CA GLN A 246 -23.50 -13.22 5.34
C GLN A 246 -23.36 -11.69 5.43
N ASP A 247 -22.18 -11.16 5.13
CA ASP A 247 -21.89 -9.72 5.15
C ASP A 247 -22.18 -9.04 3.81
N ILE A 248 -22.45 -9.80 2.75
CA ILE A 248 -22.85 -9.26 1.45
C ILE A 248 -24.31 -8.80 1.50
N GLU A 249 -24.53 -7.53 1.19
CA GLU A 249 -25.89 -6.96 1.05
C GLU A 249 -26.65 -7.70 -0.08
N PRO A 250 -27.79 -8.35 0.21
CA PRO A 250 -28.52 -9.15 -0.77
C PRO A 250 -28.94 -8.32 -2.00
N GLY A 251 -28.60 -8.83 -3.19
CA GLY A 251 -28.93 -8.18 -4.46
C GLY A 251 -28.08 -6.96 -4.83
N SER A 252 -27.03 -6.66 -4.06
CA SER A 252 -26.09 -5.56 -4.36
C SER A 252 -25.18 -5.85 -5.57
N ALA A 253 -24.84 -7.12 -5.82
CA ALA A 253 -24.02 -7.52 -6.95
C ALA A 253 -24.76 -7.30 -8.28
N THR A 254 -24.34 -6.28 -9.02
CA THR A 254 -24.99 -5.84 -10.26
C THR A 254 -23.96 -5.33 -11.25
N VAL A 255 -24.34 -5.29 -12.53
CA VAL A 255 -23.51 -4.71 -13.60
C VAL A 255 -23.72 -3.20 -13.65
N ASN A 256 -22.64 -2.42 -13.50
CA ASN A 256 -22.68 -0.98 -13.74
C ASN A 256 -22.66 -0.69 -15.25
N ASN A 257 -23.84 -0.48 -15.83
CA ASN A 257 -23.98 -0.05 -17.22
C ASN A 257 -23.72 1.46 -17.35
N PHE A 258 -22.44 1.83 -17.32
CA PHE A 258 -22.00 3.22 -17.42
C PHE A 258 -22.45 3.90 -18.73
N GLN A 259 -22.71 3.16 -19.82
CA GLN A 259 -23.23 3.76 -21.06
C GLN A 259 -24.58 4.43 -20.81
N LYS A 260 -25.44 3.76 -20.04
CA LYS A 260 -26.75 4.28 -19.65
C LYS A 260 -26.61 5.43 -18.65
N THR A 261 -25.69 5.30 -17.69
CA THR A 261 -25.43 6.31 -16.65
C THR A 261 -24.92 7.63 -17.23
N PHE A 262 -23.99 7.59 -18.17
CA PHE A 262 -23.38 8.79 -18.79
C PHE A 262 -24.01 9.20 -20.12
N HIS A 263 -25.10 8.54 -20.55
CA HIS A 263 -25.80 8.81 -21.81
C HIS A 263 -24.89 8.85 -23.05
N LEU A 264 -23.89 7.96 -23.11
CA LEU A 264 -22.86 7.98 -24.16
C LEU A 264 -23.46 7.63 -25.54
N GLN A 265 -23.20 8.47 -26.55
CA GLN A 265 -23.61 8.21 -27.93
C GLN A 265 -22.67 7.21 -28.62
N SER A 266 -23.12 6.66 -29.76
CA SER A 266 -22.42 5.61 -30.51
C SER A 266 -20.93 5.88 -30.77
N GLN A 267 -20.55 7.14 -30.98
CA GLN A 267 -19.17 7.54 -31.29
C GLN A 267 -18.26 7.61 -30.04
N ASP A 268 -18.81 7.96 -28.88
CA ASP A 268 -18.07 7.98 -27.60
C ASP A 268 -17.83 6.56 -27.06
N ARG A 269 -18.73 5.62 -27.41
CA ARG A 269 -18.59 4.18 -27.11
C ARG A 269 -17.33 3.60 -27.74
N GLU A 270 -17.04 3.94 -28.99
CA GLU A 270 -15.88 3.43 -29.71
C GLU A 270 -14.57 3.99 -29.15
N ALA A 271 -14.53 5.24 -28.69
CA ALA A 271 -13.31 5.83 -28.11
C ALA A 271 -12.90 5.14 -26.80
N MET A 272 -13.87 4.77 -25.96
CA MET A 272 -13.59 4.02 -24.73
C MET A 272 -13.22 2.55 -25.01
N CYS A 273 -13.61 2.01 -26.17
CA CYS A 273 -13.33 0.64 -26.62
C CYS A 273 -12.17 0.52 -27.64
N ARG A 274 -11.55 1.63 -28.07
CA ARG A 274 -10.39 1.63 -28.99
C ARG A 274 -9.09 1.59 -28.19
N GLY A 275 -8.29 0.56 -28.43
CA GLY A 275 -6.85 0.53 -28.13
C GLY A 275 -6.05 0.87 -29.40
N ASP A 276 -4.78 1.23 -29.24
CA ASP A 276 -3.89 1.78 -30.26
C ASP A 276 -4.00 1.16 -31.67
N ALA A 277 -3.77 2.01 -32.67
CA ALA A 277 -3.87 1.72 -34.10
C ALA A 277 -2.83 0.73 -34.66
N MET A 278 -2.24 -0.13 -33.82
CA MET A 278 -1.24 -1.14 -34.20
C MET A 278 -1.81 -2.57 -34.29
N CYS A 279 -3.13 -2.72 -34.32
CA CYS A 279 -3.81 -3.98 -34.66
C CYS A 279 -4.89 -3.74 -35.73
N ARG A 280 -4.46 -3.54 -36.97
CA ARG A 280 -5.33 -3.63 -38.16
C ARG A 280 -4.80 -4.69 -39.11
N ARG A 281 -5.07 -5.96 -38.80
CA ARG A 281 -5.26 -7.01 -39.80
C ARG A 281 -6.41 -7.88 -39.32
N ASP A 282 -7.61 -7.45 -39.65
CA ASP A 282 -8.70 -8.27 -40.18
C ASP A 282 -10.01 -7.49 -40.09
N ALA A 283 -10.92 -7.78 -41.02
CA ALA A 283 -12.21 -7.14 -41.27
C ALA A 283 -12.19 -5.88 -42.16
N MET A 284 -12.00 -6.14 -43.45
CA MET A 284 -12.41 -5.33 -44.58
C MET A 284 -13.89 -5.61 -44.89
N CYS A 285 -14.82 -4.65 -44.68
CA CYS A 285 -16.09 -4.61 -45.43
C CYS A 285 -16.80 -3.24 -45.42
N ARG A 286 -16.75 -2.60 -46.60
CA ARG A 286 -17.71 -1.69 -47.28
C ARG A 286 -18.92 -1.15 -46.48
N ARG A 287 -19.15 0.16 -46.52
CA ARG A 287 -19.93 0.88 -47.57
C ARG A 287 -20.04 2.38 -47.30
N ASP A 288 -20.05 3.12 -48.41
CA ASP A 288 -20.28 4.55 -48.59
C ASP A 288 -21.63 5.07 -48.07
N ALA A 289 -21.70 6.34 -47.67
CA ALA A 289 -22.33 7.42 -48.48
C ALA A 289 -22.77 8.66 -47.65
N MET A 290 -22.25 9.82 -48.06
CA MET A 290 -22.80 11.19 -48.05
C MET A 290 -24.10 11.53 -47.29
N CYS A 291 -24.03 12.53 -46.41
CA CYS A 291 -24.62 13.86 -46.69
C CYS A 291 -24.15 14.95 -45.71
N ARG A 292 -23.70 16.09 -46.27
CA ARG A 292 -23.50 17.39 -45.59
C ARG A 292 -24.81 18.20 -45.64
N ARG A 293 -25.08 19.02 -44.61
CA ARG A 293 -25.31 20.49 -44.72
C ARG A 293 -25.69 21.14 -43.37
N ASP A 294 -24.91 22.17 -43.04
CA ASP A 294 -25.24 23.52 -42.56
C ASP A 294 -26.32 23.78 -41.48
N ALA A 295 -25.92 24.45 -40.40
CA ALA A 295 -26.22 25.86 -40.09
C ALA A 295 -26.02 26.13 -38.56
N MET A 296 -25.00 26.88 -38.14
CA MET A 296 -24.92 28.34 -38.00
C MET A 296 -25.84 28.97 -36.92
N PHE A 297 -25.17 29.42 -35.84
CA PHE A 297 -25.46 30.60 -34.98
C PHE A 297 -26.89 30.88 -34.48
N ARG A 298 -27.03 31.01 -33.14
CA ARG A 298 -27.30 32.32 -32.49
C ARG A 298 -27.22 32.28 -30.96
N ARG A 299 -26.39 33.17 -30.41
CA ARG A 299 -26.44 33.66 -29.03
C ARG A 299 -27.80 34.31 -28.73
N ARG A 300 -28.38 34.04 -27.56
CA ARG A 300 -29.21 35.02 -26.83
C ARG A 300 -28.95 34.93 -25.32
N ARG A 301 -28.42 36.02 -24.78
CA ARG A 301 -28.55 36.39 -23.36
C ARG A 301 -30.01 36.74 -23.09
N CYS A 302 -30.54 36.33 -21.95
CA CYS A 302 -31.67 36.99 -21.30
C CYS A 302 -31.33 37.18 -19.81
N ARG A 303 -31.49 38.42 -19.35
CA ARG A 303 -31.51 38.85 -17.95
C ARG A 303 -32.97 38.92 -17.47
N LEU A 304 -33.09 39.13 -16.15
CA LEU A 304 -34.27 39.43 -15.31
C LEU A 304 -34.91 38.17 -14.68
N ARG A 305 -35.30 38.15 -13.40
CA ARG A 305 -35.64 39.25 -12.49
C ARG A 305 -35.65 38.76 -11.04
N TRP A 306 -35.27 39.62 -10.10
CA TRP A 306 -35.54 39.47 -8.67
C TRP A 306 -37.03 39.67 -8.35
N GLY A 307 -37.54 38.88 -7.41
CA GLY A 307 -38.80 39.10 -6.70
C GLY A 307 -38.69 38.58 -5.27
N CYS A 308 -38.78 39.49 -4.31
CA CYS A 308 -38.85 39.22 -2.86
C CYS A 308 -40.27 38.79 -2.45
N PHE A 309 -40.40 37.81 -1.55
CA PHE A 309 -41.44 37.61 -0.50
C PHE A 309 -41.14 36.23 0.13
N GLY A 310 -41.14 35.97 1.44
CA GLY A 310 -41.35 36.81 2.62
C GLY A 310 -40.63 36.19 3.83
N MET A 311 -40.55 36.99 4.89
CA MET A 311 -39.91 36.70 6.17
C MET A 311 -40.66 35.62 6.97
N GLY A 312 -39.91 34.69 7.58
CA GLY A 312 -40.43 33.83 8.65
C GLY A 312 -39.66 32.53 8.78
N ALA A 313 -38.63 32.54 9.64
CA ALA A 313 -37.94 31.40 10.29
C ALA A 313 -36.39 31.50 10.24
N VAL A 314 -35.83 32.67 10.59
CA VAL A 314 -34.41 32.80 10.91
C VAL A 314 -34.29 32.94 12.43
N ALA A 315 -34.34 31.83 13.16
CA ALA A 315 -34.01 31.80 14.60
C ALA A 315 -33.77 30.38 15.17
N LEU A 316 -33.43 29.36 14.36
CA LEU A 316 -33.22 27.99 14.87
C LEU A 316 -32.24 27.15 14.05
N ALA A 317 -31.25 27.79 13.42
CA ALA A 317 -30.22 27.10 12.64
C ALA A 317 -28.78 27.58 12.95
N LEU A 318 -28.57 28.21 14.12
CA LEU A 318 -27.27 28.79 14.52
C LEU A 318 -26.75 28.28 15.88
N SER A 319 -27.33 27.20 16.42
CA SER A 319 -26.92 26.60 17.71
C SER A 319 -26.51 25.13 17.61
N LEU A 320 -26.33 24.58 16.40
CA LEU A 320 -25.81 23.22 16.17
C LEU A 320 -24.43 23.19 15.50
N LEU A 321 -23.73 24.33 15.46
CA LEU A 321 -22.36 24.44 14.93
C LEU A 321 -21.34 24.61 16.07
N ALA A 322 -21.40 23.74 17.09
CA ALA A 322 -20.43 23.78 18.18
C ALA A 322 -20.29 22.46 18.95
N VAL A 323 -20.28 21.31 18.29
CA VAL A 323 -19.50 20.13 18.71
C VAL A 323 -19.21 19.28 17.46
N ALA A 324 -18.43 19.81 16.52
CA ALA A 324 -17.60 18.92 15.71
C ALA A 324 -16.41 18.56 16.61
N LEU A 325 -16.57 17.50 17.41
CA LEU A 325 -15.41 16.83 17.98
C LEU A 325 -14.54 16.44 16.78
N PRO A 326 -13.28 16.90 16.70
CA PRO A 326 -12.37 16.35 15.72
C PRO A 326 -12.34 14.84 15.96
N CYS A 327 -12.74 14.07 14.94
CA CYS A 327 -12.37 12.67 14.88
C CYS A 327 -10.83 12.67 15.06
N PRO A 328 -10.26 12.03 16.09
CA PRO A 328 -8.82 11.90 16.15
C PRO A 328 -8.45 11.19 14.85
N ALA A 329 -7.68 11.85 13.99
CA ALA A 329 -6.97 11.14 12.94
C ALA A 329 -6.33 9.95 13.64
N ALA A 330 -6.65 8.73 13.20
CA ALA A 330 -6.00 7.54 13.73
C ALA A 330 -4.50 7.79 13.61
N GLY A 331 -3.83 8.05 14.73
CA GLY A 331 -2.43 8.43 14.73
C GLY A 331 -1.64 7.27 14.14
N THR A 332 -0.48 7.56 13.57
CA THR A 332 0.50 6.51 13.30
C THR A 332 1.81 6.97 13.89
N LEU A 333 2.52 6.06 14.57
CA LEU A 333 3.89 6.34 15.00
C LEU A 333 4.84 6.05 13.84
N ARG A 334 5.55 7.05 13.34
CA ARG A 334 6.51 6.89 12.26
C ARG A 334 7.92 6.72 12.82
N ILE A 335 8.58 5.63 12.45
CA ILE A 335 9.93 5.29 12.85
C ILE A 335 10.82 5.28 11.61
N GLY A 336 12.01 5.86 11.68
CA GLY A 336 13.00 5.85 10.60
C GLY A 336 14.39 5.41 11.08
N ALA A 337 15.20 4.88 10.16
CA ALA A 337 16.64 4.75 10.32
C ALA A 337 17.34 5.42 9.14
N PHE A 338 18.38 6.20 9.41
CA PHE A 338 19.07 6.99 8.42
C PHE A 338 20.58 6.99 8.69
N ASN A 339 21.35 6.34 7.81
CA ASN A 339 22.78 6.61 7.71
C ASN A 339 22.97 7.98 7.07
N ILE A 340 23.49 8.95 7.84
CA ILE A 340 23.87 10.27 7.33
C ILE A 340 25.39 10.31 7.24
N GLN A 341 25.90 10.13 6.02
CA GLN A 341 27.33 10.01 5.75
C GLN A 341 28.17 11.02 6.52
N ALA A 342 29.05 10.55 7.42
CA ALA A 342 29.91 11.38 8.25
C ALA A 342 29.19 12.59 8.92
N PHE A 343 28.05 12.34 9.57
CA PHE A 343 27.32 13.38 10.31
C PHE A 343 28.21 14.01 11.41
N GLY A 344 28.29 15.33 11.43
CA GLY A 344 29.11 16.09 12.37
C GLY A 344 29.14 17.59 12.02
N ASP A 345 30.04 18.34 12.65
CA ASP A 345 30.07 19.81 12.58
C ASP A 345 30.12 20.36 11.15
N THR A 346 30.94 19.76 10.29
CA THR A 346 31.08 20.20 8.89
C THR A 346 29.74 20.13 8.15
N LYS A 347 28.96 19.07 8.40
CA LYS A 347 27.67 18.86 7.74
C LYS A 347 26.62 19.82 8.30
N MET A 348 26.54 19.95 9.63
CA MET A 348 25.59 20.86 10.26
C MET A 348 25.96 22.34 10.06
N SER A 349 27.21 22.68 9.75
CA SER A 349 27.63 24.06 9.43
C SER A 349 27.20 24.51 8.04
N ASN A 350 26.82 23.60 7.15
CA ASN A 350 26.24 23.93 5.85
C ASN A 350 24.72 24.09 6.00
N GLU A 351 24.24 25.34 6.03
CA GLU A 351 22.82 25.68 6.25
C GLU A 351 21.85 24.96 5.31
N GLU A 352 22.23 24.74 4.06
CA GLU A 352 21.38 24.08 3.07
C GLU A 352 21.23 22.59 3.39
N VAL A 353 22.36 21.91 3.65
CA VAL A 353 22.37 20.49 4.04
C VAL A 353 21.70 20.29 5.39
N ALA A 354 22.01 21.13 6.38
CA ALA A 354 21.38 21.11 7.71
C ALA A 354 19.86 21.27 7.61
N GLY A 355 19.38 22.23 6.82
CA GLY A 355 17.95 22.44 6.59
C GLY A 355 17.25 21.23 5.96
N ILE A 356 17.91 20.53 5.04
CA ILE A 356 17.39 19.28 4.45
C ILE A 356 17.37 18.17 5.51
N VAL A 357 18.47 17.97 6.26
CA VAL A 357 18.55 16.96 7.32
C VAL A 357 17.46 17.17 8.37
N VAL A 358 17.26 18.40 8.84
CA VAL A 358 16.18 18.76 9.77
C VAL A 358 14.80 18.46 9.16
N SER A 359 14.60 18.81 7.89
CA SER A 359 13.33 18.54 7.19
C SER A 359 13.05 17.04 7.01
N ILE A 360 14.08 16.22 6.81
CA ILE A 360 13.98 14.75 6.78
C ILE A 360 13.61 14.23 8.17
N LEU A 361 14.38 14.61 9.20
CA LEU A 361 14.23 14.08 10.56
C LEU A 361 12.93 14.52 11.24
N HIS A 362 12.43 15.72 10.93
CA HIS A 362 11.15 16.24 11.42
C HIS A 362 9.94 15.35 11.01
N ARG A 363 10.10 14.48 10.02
CA ARG A 363 9.04 13.55 9.57
C ARG A 363 8.76 12.42 10.56
N TYR A 364 9.70 12.11 11.44
CA TYR A 364 9.68 10.91 12.27
C TYR A 364 9.33 11.22 13.71
N ASP A 365 8.57 10.34 14.35
CA ASP A 365 8.33 10.39 15.79
C ASP A 365 9.50 9.78 16.56
N VAL A 366 10.20 8.81 15.95
CA VAL A 366 11.48 8.27 16.39
C VAL A 366 12.37 8.08 15.17
N ALA A 367 13.63 8.54 15.21
CA ALA A 367 14.60 8.26 14.17
C ALA A 367 15.93 7.81 14.75
N LEU A 368 16.50 6.75 14.16
CA LEU A 368 17.89 6.38 14.31
C LEU A 368 18.73 7.14 13.28
N VAL A 369 19.76 7.85 13.74
CA VAL A 369 20.81 8.45 12.93
C VAL A 369 22.11 7.69 13.18
N GLN A 370 22.76 7.28 12.09
CA GLN A 370 24.02 6.54 12.10
C GLN A 370 25.14 7.39 11.50
N GLU A 371 26.39 6.91 11.62
CA GLU A 371 27.61 7.66 11.24
C GLU A 371 27.79 9.00 11.98
N VAL A 372 27.29 9.10 13.21
CA VAL A 372 27.47 10.32 14.02
C VAL A 372 28.93 10.38 14.51
N ARG A 373 29.66 11.39 14.05
CA ARG A 373 31.07 11.66 14.35
C ARG A 373 31.19 13.02 15.02
N ASP A 374 30.75 13.07 16.26
CA ASP A 374 30.55 14.33 16.99
C ASP A 374 30.94 14.19 18.47
N SER A 375 32.23 14.06 18.75
CA SER A 375 32.73 13.67 20.09
C SER A 375 32.40 14.64 21.22
N ASP A 376 32.16 15.92 20.91
CA ASP A 376 31.78 16.98 21.85
C ASP A 376 30.30 17.38 21.73
N LEU A 377 29.53 16.66 20.92
CA LEU A 377 28.08 16.82 20.73
C LEU A 377 27.65 18.19 20.16
N SER A 378 28.53 18.96 19.54
CA SER A 378 28.19 20.28 18.99
C SER A 378 27.24 20.19 17.80
N ALA A 379 27.45 19.23 16.90
CA ALA A 379 26.57 19.01 15.76
C ALA A 379 25.20 18.49 16.18
N VAL A 380 25.15 17.55 17.15
CA VAL A 380 23.92 17.03 17.74
C VAL A 380 23.16 18.15 18.46
N THR A 381 23.85 18.98 19.26
CA THR A 381 23.22 20.11 19.95
C THR A 381 22.57 21.06 18.95
N ARG A 382 23.30 21.42 17.88
CA ARG A 382 22.77 22.27 16.82
C ARG A 382 21.57 21.65 16.11
N LEU A 383 21.64 20.35 15.78
CA LEU A 383 20.52 19.62 15.16
C LEU A 383 19.27 19.69 16.04
N MET A 384 19.41 19.45 17.34
CA MET A 384 18.29 19.47 18.28
C MET A 384 17.70 20.88 18.45
N GLU A 385 18.53 21.92 18.45
CA GLU A 385 18.06 23.32 18.46
C GLU A 385 17.24 23.65 17.21
N GLU A 386 17.75 23.32 16.02
CA GLU A 386 17.06 23.57 14.76
C GLU A 386 15.76 22.76 14.65
N LEU A 387 15.79 21.47 14.99
CA LEU A 387 14.63 20.57 14.95
C LEU A 387 13.52 21.04 15.91
N ASN A 388 13.88 21.45 17.12
CA ASN A 388 12.94 21.99 18.10
C ASN A 388 12.46 23.41 17.77
N SER A 389 13.20 24.17 16.95
CA SER A 389 12.76 25.50 16.50
C SER A 389 11.63 25.43 15.48
N VAL A 390 11.55 24.35 14.70
CA VAL A 390 10.55 24.15 13.64
C VAL A 390 9.41 23.20 14.04
N SER A 391 9.62 22.37 15.07
CA SER A 391 8.64 21.39 15.52
C SER A 391 7.66 21.97 16.55
N ALA A 392 6.38 21.61 16.43
CA ALA A 392 5.39 21.86 17.48
C ALA A 392 5.49 20.85 18.65
N SER A 393 6.09 19.68 18.42
CA SER A 393 6.36 18.69 19.47
C SER A 393 7.83 18.70 19.88
N PRO A 394 8.14 18.70 21.18
CA PRO A 394 9.51 18.68 21.66
C PRO A 394 10.20 17.35 21.36
N TYR A 395 11.34 17.43 20.67
CA TYR A 395 12.27 16.34 20.47
C TYR A 395 13.32 16.29 21.59
N ASP A 396 13.66 15.08 22.00
CA ASP A 396 14.81 14.76 22.84
C ASP A 396 15.61 13.62 22.18
N TYR A 397 16.75 13.23 22.76
CA TYR A 397 17.62 12.22 22.19
C TYR A 397 18.30 11.31 23.20
N GLU A 398 18.70 10.13 22.73
CA GLU A 398 19.61 9.20 23.41
C GLU A 398 20.78 8.91 22.46
N ILE A 399 22.00 8.88 22.97
CA ILE A 399 23.20 8.69 22.15
C ILE A 399 24.14 7.65 22.79
N SER A 400 24.74 6.81 21.96
CA SER A 400 25.74 5.84 22.41
C SER A 400 27.07 6.52 22.75
N VAL A 401 27.97 5.76 23.39
CA VAL A 401 29.40 6.11 23.41
C VAL A 401 29.98 6.01 21.99
N PRO A 402 31.17 6.56 21.71
CA PRO A 402 31.87 6.30 20.45
C PRO A 402 32.27 4.83 20.30
N LEU A 403 31.85 4.19 19.21
CA LEU A 403 32.02 2.77 18.89
C LEU A 403 32.83 2.58 17.61
N GLY A 404 33.51 1.46 17.47
CA GLY A 404 34.42 1.16 16.35
C GLY A 404 35.59 0.30 16.83
N ARG A 405 36.16 -0.58 16.00
CA ARG A 405 37.42 -1.28 16.37
C ARG A 405 38.64 -0.36 16.23
N ASP A 406 38.67 0.46 15.19
CA ASP A 406 39.80 1.32 14.84
C ASP A 406 39.69 2.74 15.43
N ASN A 407 40.58 3.65 15.02
CA ASN A 407 40.52 5.06 15.39
C ASN A 407 39.31 5.80 14.81
N TYR A 408 38.70 5.22 13.78
CA TYR A 408 37.46 5.72 13.22
C TYR A 408 36.30 5.24 14.10
N LYS A 409 35.70 6.18 14.84
CA LYS A 409 34.58 5.93 15.75
C LYS A 409 33.33 6.66 15.30
N GLU A 410 32.19 6.03 15.55
CA GLU A 410 30.85 6.54 15.26
C GLU A 410 29.95 6.33 16.47
N MET A 411 28.82 7.04 16.51
CA MET A 411 27.80 6.87 17.53
C MET A 411 26.45 6.58 16.89
N TYR A 412 25.59 5.85 17.62
CA TYR A 412 24.18 5.75 17.33
C TYR A 412 23.44 6.88 18.05
N LEU A 413 22.66 7.66 17.32
CA LEU A 413 21.81 8.72 17.87
C LEU A 413 20.34 8.38 17.61
N PHE A 414 19.56 8.21 18.67
CA PHE A 414 18.12 8.15 18.57
C PHE A 414 17.53 9.50 18.94
N ILE A 415 16.74 10.09 18.04
CA ILE A 415 15.93 11.27 18.33
C ILE A 415 14.45 10.87 18.40
N TYR A 416 13.68 11.47 19.30
CA TYR A 416 12.28 11.10 19.48
C TYR A 416 11.42 12.25 20.02
N ARG A 417 10.13 12.27 19.64
CA ARG A 417 9.13 13.22 20.15
C ARG A 417 8.66 12.79 21.54
N THR A 418 8.95 13.61 22.55
CA THR A 418 8.73 13.28 23.97
C THR A 418 7.26 13.25 24.40
N ASP A 419 6.36 13.87 23.62
CA ASP A 419 4.91 13.82 23.81
C ASP A 419 4.25 12.56 23.20
N ILE A 420 5.04 11.76 22.48
CA ILE A 420 4.58 10.55 21.78
C ILE A 420 5.28 9.30 22.32
N VAL A 421 6.59 9.37 22.55
CA VAL A 421 7.44 8.26 22.97
C VAL A 421 8.23 8.63 24.23
N SER A 422 8.36 7.67 25.14
CA SER A 422 9.23 7.78 26.32
C SER A 422 10.24 6.64 26.33
N VAL A 423 11.52 6.97 26.55
CA VAL A 423 12.58 5.96 26.75
C VAL A 423 12.45 5.41 28.17
N LEU A 424 12.33 4.08 28.28
CA LEU A 424 12.17 3.38 29.55
C LEU A 424 13.51 2.89 30.12
N ASP A 425 14.38 2.38 29.25
CA ASP A 425 15.68 1.82 29.60
C ASP A 425 16.58 1.79 28.36
N THR A 426 17.88 1.91 28.55
CA THR A 426 18.88 1.81 27.48
C THR A 426 20.06 0.97 27.93
N TYR A 427 20.72 0.29 26.99
CA TYR A 427 22.02 -0.31 27.28
C TYR A 427 22.83 -0.53 26.00
N GLN A 428 24.16 -0.54 26.16
CA GLN A 428 25.10 -0.96 25.12
C GLN A 428 25.22 -2.48 25.18
N TYR A 429 25.01 -3.19 24.06
CA TYR A 429 25.16 -4.64 24.02
C TYR A 429 26.60 -5.04 24.39
N GLU A 430 26.74 -5.97 25.33
CA GLU A 430 28.04 -6.51 25.71
C GLU A 430 28.44 -7.60 24.69
N ASP A 431 29.51 -7.34 23.94
CA ASP A 431 30.01 -8.26 22.91
C ASP A 431 31.37 -8.86 23.30
N PRO A 432 31.40 -9.87 24.19
CA PRO A 432 32.65 -10.48 24.65
C PRO A 432 33.38 -11.27 23.55
N GLN A 433 32.73 -11.54 22.41
CA GLN A 433 33.34 -12.20 21.27
C GLN A 433 33.84 -11.21 20.21
N ASP A 434 33.63 -9.90 20.41
CA ASP A 434 34.05 -8.82 19.50
C ASP A 434 33.62 -9.10 18.06
N VAL A 435 32.34 -9.46 17.87
CA VAL A 435 31.73 -9.73 16.56
C VAL A 435 31.35 -8.42 15.86
N PHE A 436 30.77 -7.48 16.59
CA PHE A 436 30.33 -6.20 16.07
C PHE A 436 31.47 -5.19 16.05
N SER A 437 31.70 -4.52 14.92
CA SER A 437 32.58 -3.35 14.91
C SER A 437 31.98 -2.18 15.70
N ARG A 438 30.64 -2.09 15.75
CA ARG A 438 29.89 -1.08 16.51
C ARG A 438 28.74 -1.75 17.22
N GLU A 439 28.98 -2.09 18.48
CA GLU A 439 28.05 -2.83 19.32
C GLU A 439 26.65 -2.16 19.34
N PRO A 440 25.54 -2.90 19.25
CA PRO A 440 24.20 -2.28 19.25
C PRO A 440 23.89 -1.48 20.53
N PHE A 441 23.49 -0.21 20.39
CA PHE A 441 22.98 0.63 21.47
C PHE A 441 21.46 0.55 21.56
N ILE A 442 20.96 -0.25 22.49
CA ILE A 442 19.58 -0.76 22.51
C ILE A 442 18.69 0.13 23.38
N LEU A 443 17.52 0.51 22.84
CA LEU A 443 16.53 1.33 23.53
C LEU A 443 15.24 0.54 23.75
N ARG A 444 14.75 0.51 24.99
CA ARG A 444 13.38 0.11 25.29
C ARG A 444 12.52 1.36 25.40
N VAL A 445 11.44 1.42 24.64
CA VAL A 445 10.56 2.59 24.56
C VAL A 445 9.11 2.25 24.90
N SER A 446 8.40 3.22 25.45
CA SER A 446 6.95 3.22 25.58
C SER A 446 6.35 4.19 24.57
N ALA A 447 5.40 3.70 23.78
CA ALA A 447 4.57 4.47 22.87
C ALA A 447 3.10 4.11 23.16
N PRO A 448 2.51 4.66 24.24
CA PRO A 448 1.23 4.20 24.79
C PRO A 448 0.04 4.42 23.83
N ARG A 449 0.23 5.26 22.82
CA ARG A 449 -0.77 5.47 21.77
C ARG A 449 -0.76 4.39 20.71
N THR A 450 0.24 3.49 20.68
CA THR A 450 0.35 2.41 19.69
C THR A 450 -0.22 1.10 20.16
N LYS A 451 -0.70 0.27 19.24
CA LYS A 451 -1.13 -1.12 19.54
C LYS A 451 -0.07 -1.99 20.22
N VAL A 452 1.22 -1.68 20.07
CA VAL A 452 2.31 -2.42 20.73
C VAL A 452 2.62 -1.91 22.14
N GLU A 453 2.35 -0.63 22.40
CA GLU A 453 2.53 0.11 23.68
C GLU A 453 3.98 0.19 24.17
N GLU A 454 4.75 -0.90 24.13
CA GLU A 454 6.16 -0.99 24.49
C GLU A 454 6.91 -1.92 23.55
N PHE A 455 8.07 -1.48 23.06
CA PHE A 455 8.92 -2.26 22.17
C PHE A 455 10.38 -1.83 22.29
N VAL A 456 11.26 -2.58 21.64
CA VAL A 456 12.71 -2.38 21.69
C VAL A 456 13.23 -2.01 20.31
N LEU A 457 14.11 -1.02 20.24
CA LEU A 457 14.85 -0.60 19.06
C LEU A 457 16.30 -1.05 19.17
N VAL A 458 16.80 -1.74 18.15
CA VAL A 458 18.16 -2.29 18.09
C VAL A 458 18.84 -1.75 16.83
N PRO A 459 19.77 -0.79 16.96
CA PRO A 459 20.49 -0.27 15.81
C PRO A 459 21.58 -1.25 15.37
N LEU A 460 21.88 -1.28 14.07
CA LEU A 460 23.12 -1.82 13.55
C LEU A 460 23.58 -0.99 12.35
N HIS A 461 24.80 -0.47 12.43
CA HIS A 461 25.59 -0.02 11.29
C HIS A 461 26.73 -1.03 11.14
N SER A 462 26.58 -2.01 10.25
CA SER A 462 27.53 -3.13 10.19
C SER A 462 28.85 -2.72 9.55
N ALA A 463 29.98 -3.34 9.93
CA ALA A 463 31.17 -3.24 9.08
C ALA A 463 30.92 -3.97 7.74
N PRO A 464 31.13 -3.33 6.57
CA PRO A 464 30.71 -3.94 5.29
C PRO A 464 31.33 -5.30 4.99
N HIS A 465 32.57 -5.53 5.40
CA HIS A 465 33.26 -6.81 5.21
C HIS A 465 32.91 -7.89 6.24
N ASP A 466 32.26 -7.51 7.34
CA ASP A 466 31.77 -8.42 8.39
C ASP A 466 30.23 -8.49 8.42
N ALA A 467 29.53 -7.90 7.42
CA ALA A 467 28.08 -7.74 7.41
C ALA A 467 27.33 -9.05 7.67
N VAL A 468 27.73 -10.15 7.01
CA VAL A 468 27.12 -11.48 7.21
C VAL A 468 27.21 -11.92 8.68
N ALA A 469 28.37 -11.73 9.33
CA ALA A 469 28.59 -12.14 10.70
C ALA A 469 27.85 -11.24 11.70
N GLU A 470 27.88 -9.92 11.49
CA GLU A 470 27.19 -8.96 12.37
C GLU A 470 25.66 -9.10 12.27
N ILE A 471 25.10 -9.27 11.07
CA ILE A 471 23.65 -9.50 10.90
C ILE A 471 23.25 -10.84 11.55
N ASP A 472 24.04 -11.90 11.41
CA ASP A 472 23.77 -13.17 12.10
C ASP A 472 23.78 -12.99 13.63
N ALA A 473 24.75 -12.25 14.16
CA ALA A 473 24.90 -12.00 15.59
C ALA A 473 23.74 -11.19 16.21
N LEU A 474 22.96 -10.46 15.41
CA LEU A 474 21.71 -9.84 15.90
C LEU A 474 20.70 -10.89 16.42
N TYR A 475 20.80 -12.14 16.00
CA TYR A 475 20.04 -13.24 16.60
C TYR A 475 20.40 -13.47 18.07
N ASP A 476 21.68 -13.32 18.43
CA ASP A 476 22.13 -13.46 19.82
C ASP A 476 21.74 -12.22 20.64
N VAL A 477 21.73 -11.04 20.02
CA VAL A 477 21.17 -9.81 20.61
C VAL A 477 19.67 -9.98 20.90
N TYR A 478 18.91 -10.56 19.98
CA TYR A 478 17.50 -10.93 20.19
C TYR A 478 17.33 -11.79 21.45
N LEU A 479 18.15 -12.85 21.61
CA LEU A 479 18.08 -13.72 22.79
C LEU A 479 18.45 -12.98 24.09
N ALA A 480 19.43 -12.08 24.04
CA ALA A 480 19.83 -11.28 25.19
C ALA A 480 18.72 -10.32 25.64
N ILE A 481 18.00 -9.71 24.70
CA ILE A 481 16.86 -8.83 24.99
C ILE A 481 15.71 -9.62 25.64
N ILE A 482 15.39 -10.80 25.11
CA ILE A 482 14.40 -11.71 25.69
C ILE A 482 14.77 -12.04 27.14
N SER A 483 16.04 -12.37 27.38
CA SER A 483 16.55 -12.69 28.72
C SER A 483 16.49 -11.49 29.68
N LYS A 484 16.85 -10.30 29.21
CA LYS A 484 16.94 -9.08 30.03
C LYS A 484 15.57 -8.48 30.36
N TRP A 485 14.69 -8.35 29.37
CA TRP A 485 13.43 -7.62 29.50
C TRP A 485 12.17 -8.47 29.33
N GLY A 486 12.30 -9.74 28.94
CA GLY A 486 11.16 -10.65 28.80
C GLY A 486 10.19 -10.27 27.68
N THR A 487 10.64 -9.51 26.68
CA THR A 487 9.82 -9.05 25.55
C THR A 487 10.41 -9.49 24.22
N ASP A 488 9.54 -9.93 23.31
CA ASP A 488 9.86 -10.30 21.93
C ASP A 488 9.51 -9.20 20.92
N ASN A 489 8.94 -8.08 21.37
CA ASN A 489 8.58 -6.94 20.52
C ASN A 489 9.82 -6.11 20.22
N ILE A 490 10.59 -6.53 19.23
CA ILE A 490 11.90 -5.95 18.90
C ILE A 490 11.93 -5.56 17.42
N MET A 491 12.42 -4.36 17.16
CA MET A 491 12.69 -3.81 15.84
C MET A 491 14.20 -3.58 15.70
N PHE A 492 14.81 -4.29 14.77
CA PHE A 492 16.19 -4.08 14.33
C PHE A 492 16.16 -3.15 13.12
N LEU A 493 17.01 -2.12 13.11
CA LEU A 493 16.98 -1.10 12.06
C LEU A 493 18.35 -0.45 11.84
N GLY A 494 18.64 -0.05 10.60
CA GLY A 494 19.87 0.65 10.23
C GLY A 494 20.52 0.12 8.95
N ASP A 495 21.69 0.68 8.62
CA ASP A 495 22.55 0.23 7.52
C ASP A 495 23.24 -1.10 7.87
N PHE A 496 22.64 -2.19 7.39
CA PHE A 496 23.17 -3.53 7.62
C PHE A 496 24.15 -3.94 6.52
N ASN A 497 24.43 -3.09 5.52
CA ASN A 497 25.16 -3.47 4.32
C ASN A 497 24.62 -4.78 3.70
N ALA A 498 23.31 -5.01 3.80
CA ALA A 498 22.70 -6.32 3.63
C ALA A 498 22.35 -6.68 2.17
N ASP A 499 23.23 -6.35 1.22
CA ASP A 499 23.03 -6.66 -0.19
C ASP A 499 24.34 -6.54 -0.99
N CYS A 500 24.23 -6.68 -2.32
CA CYS A 500 25.27 -6.39 -3.30
C CYS A 500 26.57 -7.14 -2.99
N ALA A 501 27.70 -6.45 -2.86
CA ALA A 501 29.00 -7.09 -2.68
C ALA A 501 29.20 -7.68 -1.27
N TYR A 502 28.43 -7.22 -0.28
CA TYR A 502 28.66 -7.48 1.14
C TYR A 502 27.88 -8.67 1.67
N VAL A 503 26.65 -8.87 1.18
CA VAL A 503 25.83 -10.06 1.46
C VAL A 503 25.31 -10.62 0.15
N GLN A 504 25.88 -11.74 -0.32
CA GLN A 504 25.46 -12.40 -1.54
C GLN A 504 24.22 -13.28 -1.31
N PRO A 505 23.46 -13.64 -2.37
CA PRO A 505 22.34 -14.56 -2.26
C PRO A 505 22.64 -15.89 -1.54
N SER A 506 23.88 -16.40 -1.65
CA SER A 506 24.34 -17.60 -0.94
C SER A 506 24.46 -17.43 0.56
N ASP A 507 24.77 -16.23 1.03
CA ASP A 507 25.12 -15.95 2.42
C ASP A 507 23.88 -15.88 3.32
N TRP A 508 22.71 -15.54 2.75
CA TRP A 508 21.44 -15.49 3.49
C TRP A 508 21.10 -16.78 4.23
N SER A 509 21.55 -17.93 3.73
CA SER A 509 21.33 -19.22 4.37
C SER A 509 22.10 -19.40 5.69
N ALA A 510 23.16 -18.60 5.91
CA ALA A 510 23.98 -18.61 7.11
C ALA A 510 23.51 -17.60 8.18
N ILE A 511 22.57 -16.71 7.84
CA ILE A 511 22.12 -15.62 8.72
C ILE A 511 20.85 -16.06 9.47
N ARG A 512 20.95 -16.30 10.78
CA ARG A 512 19.83 -16.74 11.63
C ARG A 512 18.70 -15.71 11.71
N LEU A 513 19.04 -14.42 11.69
CA LEU A 513 18.06 -13.33 11.64
C LEU A 513 17.20 -13.36 10.35
N ARG A 514 17.69 -14.01 9.28
CA ARG A 514 17.00 -14.16 8.01
C ARG A 514 16.25 -15.48 7.89
N THR A 515 16.88 -16.57 8.29
CA THR A 515 16.36 -17.95 8.10
C THR A 515 15.29 -18.33 9.13
N SER A 516 15.27 -17.68 10.29
CA SER A 516 14.25 -17.91 11.32
C SER A 516 12.92 -17.23 10.97
N ASP A 517 11.83 -17.97 11.12
CA ASP A 517 10.44 -17.52 10.90
C ASP A 517 9.93 -16.53 11.97
N VAL A 518 10.69 -16.34 13.03
CA VAL A 518 10.44 -15.35 14.09
C VAL A 518 10.46 -13.94 13.52
N PHE A 519 11.38 -13.66 12.60
CA PHE A 519 11.67 -12.33 12.09
C PHE A 519 10.94 -12.06 10.78
N LYS A 520 10.45 -10.83 10.65
CA LYS A 520 9.88 -10.31 9.41
C LYS A 520 10.73 -9.15 8.93
N TRP A 521 11.37 -9.33 7.79
CA TRP A 521 12.09 -8.28 7.08
C TRP A 521 11.07 -7.40 6.35
N LEU A 522 11.05 -6.11 6.66
CA LEU A 522 10.07 -5.16 6.12
C LEU A 522 10.57 -4.42 4.88
N VAL A 523 11.89 -4.22 4.78
CA VAL A 523 12.55 -3.71 3.57
C VAL A 523 13.01 -4.92 2.74
N PRO A 524 12.48 -5.09 1.51
CA PRO A 524 12.79 -6.26 0.67
C PRO A 524 14.20 -6.15 0.07
N ASP A 525 14.68 -7.24 -0.55
CA ASP A 525 16.01 -7.28 -1.16
C ASP A 525 16.09 -6.55 -2.50
N ASP A 526 14.96 -6.26 -3.13
CA ASP A 526 14.88 -5.51 -4.40
C ASP A 526 14.67 -4.00 -4.18
N ALA A 527 14.83 -3.54 -2.94
CA ALA A 527 14.81 -2.13 -2.61
C ALA A 527 16.17 -1.48 -2.89
N ASP A 528 16.17 -0.27 -3.47
CA ASP A 528 17.36 0.57 -3.49
C ASP A 528 17.32 1.55 -2.31
N THR A 529 18.24 1.39 -1.37
CA THR A 529 18.40 2.29 -0.21
C THR A 529 19.57 3.26 -0.39
N THR A 530 20.16 3.34 -1.58
CA THR A 530 21.33 4.17 -1.86
C THR A 530 20.98 5.38 -2.71
N VAL A 531 21.63 6.52 -2.42
CA VAL A 531 21.51 7.75 -3.24
C VAL A 531 22.44 7.67 -4.45
N GLY A 532 23.47 6.82 -4.39
CA GLY A 532 24.50 6.67 -5.41
C GLY A 532 24.01 6.01 -6.71
N LYS A 533 24.96 5.45 -7.47
CA LYS A 533 24.65 4.70 -8.71
C LYS A 533 24.45 3.20 -8.47
N SER A 534 24.58 2.77 -7.24
CA SER A 534 24.25 1.41 -6.81
C SER A 534 22.74 1.20 -6.81
N ASP A 535 22.35 -0.06 -6.81
CA ASP A 535 20.98 -0.53 -6.60
C ASP A 535 21.10 -1.63 -5.55
N CYS A 536 21.07 -1.21 -4.26
CA CYS A 536 21.42 -2.08 -3.14
C CYS A 536 20.50 -1.86 -1.94
N ALA A 537 19.97 -2.94 -1.37
CA ALA A 537 19.15 -2.95 -0.17
C ALA A 537 20.02 -2.99 1.12
N TYR A 538 20.86 -1.99 1.34
CA TYR A 538 21.76 -1.96 2.49
C TYR A 538 21.04 -1.71 3.81
N ASP A 539 20.13 -0.73 3.83
CA ASP A 539 19.40 -0.31 5.00
C ASP A 539 18.16 -1.17 5.21
N ARG A 540 17.95 -1.65 6.43
CA ARG A 540 16.92 -2.64 6.73
C ARG A 540 16.09 -2.25 7.94
N ILE A 541 14.85 -2.76 7.94
CA ILE A 541 13.99 -2.82 9.12
C ILE A 541 13.51 -4.25 9.26
N VAL A 542 13.79 -4.87 10.40
CA VAL A 542 13.43 -6.25 10.72
C VAL A 542 12.70 -6.26 12.05
N VAL A 543 11.55 -6.94 12.12
CA VAL A 543 10.73 -6.98 13.34
C VAL A 543 10.44 -8.40 13.79
N CYS A 544 10.37 -8.60 15.10
CA CYS A 544 9.82 -9.80 15.72
C CYS A 544 8.81 -9.46 16.82
N GLY A 545 8.19 -10.49 17.38
CA GLY A 545 7.11 -10.34 18.36
C GLY A 545 5.74 -10.17 17.71
N ALA A 546 4.76 -10.95 18.16
CA ALA A 546 3.45 -10.99 17.52
C ALA A 546 2.68 -9.68 17.67
N LYS A 547 2.86 -8.95 18.79
CA LYS A 547 2.19 -7.67 19.05
C LYS A 547 2.78 -6.56 18.17
N LEU A 548 4.11 -6.47 18.08
CA LEU A 548 4.79 -5.53 17.19
C LEU A 548 4.48 -5.80 15.71
N LYS A 549 4.57 -7.06 15.26
CA LYS A 549 4.24 -7.45 13.88
C LYS A 549 2.81 -7.05 13.47
N ARG A 550 1.84 -7.21 14.38
CA ARG A 550 0.44 -6.77 14.18
C ARG A 550 0.25 -5.26 14.27
N SER A 551 1.22 -4.52 14.83
CA SER A 551 1.14 -3.07 14.96
C SER A 551 1.72 -2.35 13.75
N ILE A 552 2.52 -3.03 12.91
CA ILE A 552 3.01 -2.46 11.64
C ILE A 552 1.80 -2.07 10.76
N VAL A 553 1.73 -0.81 10.36
CA VAL A 553 0.81 -0.36 9.32
C VAL A 553 1.23 -1.06 8.03
N PRO A 554 0.35 -1.85 7.40
CA PRO A 554 0.71 -2.58 6.19
C PRO A 554 1.20 -1.65 5.07
N ASN A 555 2.19 -2.10 4.30
CA ASN A 555 2.85 -1.35 3.22
C ASN A 555 3.41 0.04 3.62
N SER A 556 3.57 0.30 4.93
CA SER A 556 4.18 1.55 5.39
C SER A 556 5.70 1.51 5.44
N ALA A 557 6.28 0.31 5.34
CA ALA A 557 7.72 0.16 5.23
C ALA A 557 8.17 0.66 3.85
N ALA A 558 9.00 1.69 3.81
CA ALA A 558 9.37 2.37 2.57
C ALA A 558 10.76 3.01 2.67
N ILE A 559 11.30 3.37 1.50
CA ILE A 559 12.48 4.19 1.35
C ILE A 559 12.02 5.64 1.17
N TYR A 560 12.56 6.57 1.96
CA TYR A 560 12.30 7.99 1.76
C TYR A 560 13.34 8.59 0.81
N ASP A 561 13.03 8.53 -0.48
CA ASP A 561 13.79 9.20 -1.53
C ASP A 561 13.69 10.74 -1.37
N PHE A 562 14.59 11.29 -0.56
CA PHE A 562 14.64 12.73 -0.29
C PHE A 562 15.15 13.52 -1.50
N GLN A 563 15.95 12.90 -2.38
CA GLN A 563 16.40 13.53 -3.62
C GLN A 563 15.19 13.91 -4.45
N ARG A 564 14.27 12.97 -4.67
CA ARG A 564 13.02 13.22 -5.38
C ARG A 564 12.08 14.12 -4.60
N ALA A 565 11.97 13.95 -3.28
CA ALA A 565 11.06 14.74 -2.46
C ALA A 565 11.39 16.23 -2.44
N PHE A 566 12.69 16.57 -2.43
CA PHE A 566 13.18 17.95 -2.42
C PHE A 566 13.64 18.44 -3.81
N GLN A 567 13.54 17.61 -4.85
CA GLN A 567 13.96 17.91 -6.23
C GLN A 567 15.44 18.30 -6.32
N LEU A 568 16.29 17.54 -5.62
CA LEU A 568 17.73 17.77 -5.55
C LEU A 568 18.43 17.19 -6.76
N GLU A 569 19.45 17.88 -7.23
CA GLU A 569 20.44 17.33 -8.14
C GLU A 569 21.27 16.25 -7.42
N GLN A 570 21.89 15.35 -8.19
CA GLN A 570 22.66 14.23 -7.64
C GLN A 570 23.74 14.67 -6.64
N GLU A 571 24.44 15.78 -6.93
CA GLU A 571 25.50 16.30 -6.07
C GLU A 571 24.95 16.86 -4.75
N GLU A 572 23.80 17.51 -4.79
CA GLU A 572 23.12 18.04 -3.60
C GLU A 572 22.62 16.90 -2.71
N ALA A 573 22.05 15.86 -3.32
CA ALA A 573 21.60 14.68 -2.58
C ALA A 573 22.77 13.96 -1.89
N LEU A 574 23.89 13.76 -2.61
CA LEU A 574 25.10 13.15 -2.05
C LEU A 574 25.77 14.03 -0.96
N ALA A 575 25.58 15.34 -0.99
CA ALA A 575 26.04 16.21 0.10
C ALA A 575 25.26 15.94 1.41
N VAL A 576 23.98 15.55 1.30
CA VAL A 576 23.16 15.14 2.45
C VAL A 576 23.57 13.76 2.95
N SER A 577 23.51 12.74 2.11
CA SER A 577 23.98 11.38 2.40
C SER A 577 24.12 10.55 1.13
N ASP A 578 24.86 9.45 1.19
CA ASP A 578 24.90 8.39 0.18
C ASP A 578 23.83 7.29 0.40
N HIS A 579 23.07 7.36 1.51
CA HIS A 579 21.95 6.47 1.82
C HIS A 579 20.62 7.23 1.88
N TYR A 580 19.53 6.55 1.57
CA TYR A 580 18.17 7.02 1.85
C TYR A 580 17.69 6.50 3.21
N PRO A 581 16.88 7.27 3.98
CA PRO A 581 16.22 6.73 5.14
C PRO A 581 15.29 5.56 4.79
N VAL A 582 15.32 4.50 5.58
CA VAL A 582 14.25 3.49 5.61
C VAL A 582 13.30 3.81 6.74
N GLU A 583 12.00 3.64 6.50
CA GLU A 583 10.96 4.06 7.44
C GLU A 583 9.83 3.06 7.54
N VAL A 584 9.08 3.09 8.64
CA VAL A 584 7.88 2.29 8.86
C VAL A 584 6.89 3.04 9.77
N LYS A 585 5.59 2.73 9.67
CA LYS A 585 4.56 3.26 10.58
C LYS A 585 3.99 2.16 11.46
N LEU A 586 3.72 2.49 12.73
CA LEU A 586 2.92 1.67 13.65
C LEU A 586 1.52 2.26 13.81
N MET A 587 0.52 1.40 13.88
CA MET A 587 -0.86 1.79 14.18
C MET A 587 -0.94 2.34 15.60
N ALA A 588 -1.49 3.55 15.74
CA ALA A 588 -1.95 4.07 17.02
C ALA A 588 -3.22 3.33 17.46
#